data_AF-A0A4V1IV94-F1
#
_entry.id   AF-A0A4V1IV94-F1
#
_cell.length_a   1.000
_cell.length_b   1.000
_cell.length_c   1.000
_cell.angle_alpha   90.00
_cell.angle_beta   90.00
_cell.angle_gamma   90.00
#
_symmetry.space_group_name_H-M   'P 1'
#
loop_
_entity.id
_entity.type
_entity.pdbx_description
1 polymer ?
#
loop_
_entity_poly.entity_id
_entity_poly.type
_entity_poly.pdbx_seq_one_letter_code
_entity_poly.pdbx_strand_id
1 'polypeptide(L)'
;MSDPDHAVPAKSHRPGNTAIKQQRLPSWQLVLTPKHTIPVYFVIALLFIPVGVGLYYAQSRVHEVIINYTNCDTLAGTTLAKPPSNAGEHTDAIQQWSYDPATKLCTIQFRVGEDIATPVYMQYRLTNFFQNHRKYTKNFDRRQLRGDALSLEGLHEGACTLSDASGTAIGTSGVAAPGAVFYPCGIIANSFFLDEIADNLTCIRTDEPLPENAPCAGNPYPMTQQGISWASDRSGKWSYQRTRYLDPATLGRVFPGATNLTQVVVPPPDWIQFHPRYANGYTNETVPDLSDWERFQAWMKPAGHSTFRKPWGKNTELNLQRGTWQVQVAMYYDVKRLEATKSLVLTNMGPVGGRNRFLGSSYAIFGCISLLVGLIFLLWLWVKPRALGDHSFLAWNRLKPAANATPGHVHASAGFHPNESDPTADPYPSRKSGGGGGGGEYLLADPRSSGSLGAGPSRKVTPFTVLGGPSSDRTKH
;
A
#
# COMPACT_ATOMS: atom_id res chain seq x y z
N MET A 1 -86.00 -12.60 -11.27
CA MET A 1 -84.61 -12.93 -10.93
C MET A 1 -83.88 -11.64 -10.61
N SER A 2 -83.52 -11.41 -9.36
CA SER A 2 -82.52 -10.42 -8.96
C SER A 2 -82.01 -10.81 -7.57
N ASP A 3 -80.69 -11.03 -7.51
CA ASP A 3 -79.86 -11.72 -6.50
C ASP A 3 -80.01 -11.29 -5.03
N PRO A 4 -79.70 -12.17 -4.05
CA PRO A 4 -79.64 -11.83 -2.64
C PRO A 4 -78.31 -11.16 -2.26
N ASP A 5 -78.44 -10.19 -1.38
CA ASP A 5 -77.44 -9.46 -0.57
C ASP A 5 -75.97 -9.95 -0.59
N HIS A 6 -75.11 -9.20 -1.26
CA HIS A 6 -73.68 -9.16 -0.96
C HIS A 6 -73.44 -8.32 0.31
N ALA A 7 -73.30 -8.99 1.45
CA ALA A 7 -72.81 -8.35 2.67
C ALA A 7 -71.38 -7.81 2.46
N VAL A 8 -71.21 -6.49 2.49
CA VAL A 8 -69.91 -5.83 2.39
C VAL A 8 -69.09 -6.15 3.64
N PRO A 9 -67.90 -6.78 3.52
CA PRO A 9 -67.09 -7.09 4.69
C PRO A 9 -66.65 -5.81 5.41
N ALA A 10 -66.85 -5.77 6.72
CA ALA A 10 -66.50 -4.61 7.55
C ALA A 10 -65.01 -4.26 7.44
N LYS A 11 -64.69 -2.99 7.17
CA LYS A 11 -63.32 -2.48 7.05
C LYS A 11 -62.61 -2.56 8.41
N SER A 12 -61.77 -3.58 8.60
CA SER A 12 -60.96 -3.73 9.81
C SER A 12 -59.67 -2.92 9.72
N HIS A 13 -59.44 -2.05 10.71
CA HIS A 13 -58.17 -1.31 10.87
C HIS A 13 -57.12 -2.09 11.66
N ARG A 14 -57.38 -3.37 11.98
CA ARG A 14 -56.44 -4.19 12.73
C ARG A 14 -55.22 -4.51 11.87
N PRO A 15 -53.98 -4.26 12.35
CA PRO A 15 -52.78 -4.67 11.64
C PRO A 15 -52.79 -6.18 11.38
N GLY A 16 -52.28 -6.58 10.21
CA GLY A 16 -52.19 -8.00 9.83
C GLY A 16 -51.38 -8.79 10.85
N ASN A 17 -51.86 -9.97 11.22
CA ASN A 17 -51.21 -10.87 12.18
C ASN A 17 -50.14 -11.74 11.48
N THR A 18 -49.13 -11.10 10.90
CA THR A 18 -47.98 -11.79 10.28
C THR A 18 -46.73 -11.62 11.13
N ALA A 19 -45.82 -12.60 11.09
CA ALA A 19 -44.60 -12.59 11.89
C ALA A 19 -43.76 -11.32 11.71
N ILE A 20 -43.71 -10.76 10.49
CA ILE A 20 -43.00 -9.51 10.21
C ILE A 20 -43.72 -8.28 10.80
N LYS A 21 -45.06 -8.17 10.66
CA LYS A 21 -45.84 -7.04 11.17
C LYS A 21 -45.93 -7.03 12.70
N GLN A 22 -45.86 -8.22 13.31
CA GLN A 22 -45.93 -8.41 14.75
C GLN A 22 -44.54 -8.50 15.42
N GLN A 23 -43.45 -8.35 14.65
CA GLN A 23 -42.07 -8.46 15.14
C GLN A 23 -41.75 -9.80 15.84
N ARG A 24 -42.33 -10.89 15.33
CA ARG A 24 -42.15 -12.28 15.82
C ARG A 24 -41.41 -13.13 14.80
N LEU A 25 -40.46 -12.54 14.08
CA LEU A 25 -39.60 -13.28 13.16
C LEU A 25 -38.74 -14.29 13.94
N PRO A 26 -38.44 -15.47 13.38
CA PRO A 26 -37.50 -16.38 14.00
C PRO A 26 -36.15 -15.66 14.13
N SER A 27 -35.68 -15.54 15.36
CA SER A 27 -34.41 -14.88 15.68
C SER A 27 -33.60 -15.79 16.57
N TRP A 28 -32.28 -15.76 16.38
CA TRP A 28 -31.36 -16.41 17.29
C TRP A 28 -30.77 -15.35 18.21
N GLN A 29 -31.11 -15.44 19.49
CA GLN A 29 -30.54 -14.57 20.51
C GLN A 29 -29.33 -15.27 21.15
N LEU A 30 -28.13 -14.85 20.74
CA LEU A 30 -26.90 -15.36 21.32
C LEU A 30 -26.67 -14.70 22.70
N VAL A 31 -27.11 -15.37 23.75
CA VAL A 31 -26.78 -14.97 25.13
C VAL A 31 -25.38 -15.50 25.44
N LEU A 32 -24.42 -14.59 25.64
CA LEU A 32 -23.04 -14.91 25.98
C LEU A 32 -22.95 -15.45 27.42
N THR A 33 -23.08 -16.77 27.58
CA THR A 33 -22.88 -17.44 28.85
C THR A 33 -21.45 -17.97 28.96
N PRO A 34 -20.88 -18.07 30.18
CA PRO A 34 -19.52 -18.61 30.37
C PRO A 34 -19.32 -20.00 29.73
N LYS A 35 -20.38 -20.83 29.71
CA LYS A 35 -20.38 -22.17 29.10
C LYS A 35 -20.11 -22.16 27.59
N HIS A 36 -20.50 -21.09 26.89
CA HIS A 36 -20.26 -20.94 25.45
C HIS A 36 -19.07 -20.04 25.15
N THR A 37 -18.91 -18.95 25.90
CA THR A 37 -17.86 -17.96 25.65
C THR A 37 -16.45 -18.47 25.97
N ILE A 38 -16.26 -19.21 27.06
CA ILE A 38 -14.93 -19.69 27.47
C ILE A 38 -14.36 -20.70 26.44
N PRO A 39 -15.10 -21.74 26.01
CA PRO A 39 -14.60 -22.66 24.98
C PRO A 39 -14.22 -21.97 23.68
N VAL A 40 -14.94 -20.93 23.26
CA VAL A 40 -14.62 -20.16 22.04
C VAL A 40 -13.21 -19.56 22.11
N TYR A 41 -12.80 -18.99 23.25
CA TYR A 41 -11.44 -18.47 23.42
C TYR A 41 -10.36 -19.55 23.29
N PHE A 42 -10.60 -20.74 23.85
CA PHE A 42 -9.69 -21.87 23.73
C PHE A 42 -9.63 -22.43 22.31
N VAL A 43 -10.76 -22.49 21.60
CA VAL A 43 -10.80 -22.91 20.19
C VAL A 43 -10.03 -21.93 19.30
N ILE A 44 -10.21 -20.62 19.50
CA ILE A 44 -9.44 -19.60 18.77
C ILE A 44 -7.95 -19.77 19.06
N ALA A 45 -7.54 -19.94 20.32
CA ALA A 45 -6.14 -20.15 20.68
C ALA A 45 -5.56 -21.43 20.04
N LEU A 46 -6.31 -22.54 20.09
CA LEU A 46 -5.92 -23.82 19.51
C LEU A 46 -5.70 -23.74 18.00
N LEU A 47 -6.46 -22.90 17.29
CA LEU A 47 -6.31 -22.73 15.84
C LEU A 47 -5.23 -21.70 15.50
N PHE A 48 -5.18 -20.56 16.20
CA PHE A 48 -4.34 -19.43 15.83
C PHE A 48 -2.87 -19.62 16.21
N ILE A 49 -2.59 -20.29 17.35
CA ILE A 49 -1.21 -20.51 17.79
C ILE A 49 -0.45 -21.42 16.81
N PRO A 50 -0.93 -22.63 16.43
CA PRO A 50 -0.22 -23.49 15.49
C PRO A 50 -0.06 -22.85 14.11
N VAL A 51 -1.10 -22.16 13.62
CA VAL A 51 -1.02 -21.41 12.35
C VAL A 51 0.03 -20.30 12.44
N GLY A 52 0.04 -19.52 13.52
CA GLY A 52 1.03 -18.46 13.73
C GLY A 52 2.46 -18.97 13.79
N VAL A 53 2.71 -20.06 14.53
CA VAL A 53 4.03 -20.72 14.63
C VAL A 53 4.45 -21.28 13.27
N GLY A 54 3.56 -21.97 12.56
CA GLY A 54 3.83 -22.51 11.23
C GLY A 54 4.19 -21.42 10.21
N LEU A 55 3.44 -20.31 10.19
CA LEU A 55 3.73 -19.15 9.35
C LEU A 55 5.07 -18.50 9.72
N TYR A 56 5.34 -18.31 11.02
CA TYR A 56 6.60 -17.74 11.50
C TYR A 56 7.81 -18.61 11.09
N TYR A 57 7.67 -19.93 11.18
CA TYR A 57 8.68 -20.89 10.77
C TYR A 57 8.93 -20.84 9.26
N ALA A 58 7.87 -20.89 8.46
CA ALA A 58 7.95 -20.81 7.00
C ALA A 58 8.63 -19.51 6.53
N GLN A 59 8.33 -18.38 7.19
CA GLN A 59 8.93 -17.08 6.88
C GLN A 59 10.37 -16.95 7.36
N SER A 60 10.79 -17.72 8.37
CA SER A 60 12.17 -17.71 8.87
C SER A 60 13.14 -18.48 8.00
N ARG A 61 12.64 -19.41 7.16
CA ARG A 61 13.42 -20.13 6.13
C ARG A 61 13.65 -19.32 4.84
N VAL A 62 13.05 -18.14 4.74
CA VAL A 62 13.32 -17.23 3.61
C VAL A 62 14.62 -16.48 3.90
N HIS A 63 15.61 -16.73 3.04
CA HIS A 63 16.93 -16.10 3.09
C HIS A 63 16.94 -14.90 2.17
N GLU A 64 17.49 -13.80 2.67
CA GLU A 64 17.51 -12.52 1.97
C GLU A 64 18.84 -11.82 2.20
N VAL A 65 19.43 -11.31 1.12
CA VAL A 65 20.61 -10.45 1.13
C VAL A 65 20.22 -9.11 0.53
N ILE A 66 20.40 -8.03 1.29
CA ILE A 66 20.13 -6.65 0.86
C ILE A 66 21.47 -5.93 0.75
N ILE A 67 21.71 -5.31 -0.40
CA ILE A 67 22.95 -4.64 -0.76
C ILE A 67 22.62 -3.20 -1.11
N ASN A 68 22.89 -2.27 -0.20
CA ASN A 68 22.68 -0.85 -0.45
C ASN A 68 23.86 -0.25 -1.22
N TYR A 69 23.63 0.19 -2.45
CA TYR A 69 24.64 0.79 -3.31
C TYR A 69 24.37 2.27 -3.62
N THR A 70 23.47 2.91 -2.86
CA THR A 70 23.09 4.32 -3.04
C THR A 70 24.28 5.27 -3.07
N ASN A 71 25.29 5.00 -2.24
CA ASN A 71 26.44 5.87 -2.04
C ASN A 71 27.73 5.37 -2.73
N CYS A 72 27.64 4.36 -3.60
CA CYS A 72 28.81 3.80 -4.27
C CYS A 72 29.56 4.84 -5.10
N ASP A 73 28.83 5.70 -5.82
CA ASP A 73 29.36 6.82 -6.61
C ASP A 73 30.13 7.87 -5.79
N THR A 74 29.80 8.04 -4.52
CA THR A 74 30.41 9.05 -3.64
C THR A 74 31.46 8.50 -2.67
N LEU A 75 31.34 7.23 -2.27
CA LEU A 75 32.17 6.63 -1.21
C LEU A 75 33.15 5.57 -1.73
N ALA A 76 32.89 4.96 -2.89
CA ALA A 76 33.81 3.99 -3.45
C ALA A 76 34.88 4.71 -4.30
N GLY A 77 36.12 4.25 -4.19
CA GLY A 77 37.20 4.66 -5.08
C GLY A 77 37.20 3.83 -6.37
N THR A 78 38.17 4.09 -7.24
CA THR A 78 38.36 3.32 -8.49
C THR A 78 38.87 1.89 -8.27
N THR A 79 39.39 1.60 -7.07
CA THR A 79 39.90 0.28 -6.69
C THR A 79 38.95 -0.39 -5.70
N LEU A 80 38.87 -1.73 -5.75
CA LEU A 80 38.04 -2.52 -4.85
C LEU A 80 38.52 -2.34 -3.41
N ALA A 81 37.66 -1.76 -2.58
CA ALA A 81 37.93 -1.51 -1.17
C ALA A 81 36.69 -1.79 -0.32
N LYS A 82 36.91 -2.06 0.98
CA LYS A 82 35.80 -2.25 1.92
C LYS A 82 35.02 -0.93 2.08
N PRO A 83 33.67 -0.95 2.08
CA PRO A 83 32.88 0.23 2.37
C PRO A 83 33.24 0.80 3.75
N PRO A 84 33.27 2.14 3.91
CA PRO A 84 33.51 2.77 5.21
C PRO A 84 32.31 2.52 6.13
N SER A 85 32.52 2.62 7.45
CA SER A 85 31.47 2.33 8.45
C SER A 85 30.25 3.24 8.39
N ASN A 86 30.36 4.39 7.72
CA ASN A 86 29.29 5.35 7.48
C ASN A 86 28.60 5.17 6.11
N ALA A 87 28.81 4.04 5.42
CA ALA A 87 28.22 3.77 4.10
C ALA A 87 26.68 3.59 4.11
N GLY A 88 26.07 3.52 5.29
CA GLY A 88 24.62 3.43 5.47
C GLY A 88 24.13 2.03 5.82
N GLU A 89 22.82 1.90 6.04
CA GLU A 89 22.17 0.63 6.37
C GLU A 89 22.29 -0.38 5.22
N HIS A 90 22.34 -1.67 5.56
CA HIS A 90 22.43 -2.79 4.61
C HIS A 90 23.69 -2.75 3.71
N THR A 91 24.81 -2.25 4.27
CA THR A 91 26.14 -2.35 3.65
C THR A 91 26.99 -3.47 4.25
N ASP A 92 26.50 -4.16 5.29
CA ASP A 92 27.22 -5.22 6.01
C ASP A 92 27.54 -6.44 5.14
N ALA A 93 26.69 -6.71 4.14
CA ALA A 93 26.90 -7.79 3.19
C ALA A 93 28.01 -7.47 2.17
N ILE A 94 28.34 -6.19 1.96
CA ILE A 94 29.35 -5.75 0.99
C ILE A 94 30.74 -5.96 1.59
N GLN A 95 31.53 -6.82 0.94
CA GLN A 95 32.92 -7.04 1.31
C GLN A 95 33.82 -5.97 0.68
N GLN A 96 33.63 -5.71 -0.61
CA GLN A 96 34.40 -4.74 -1.38
C GLN A 96 33.52 -4.10 -2.45
N TRP A 97 33.82 -2.85 -2.78
CA TRP A 97 33.21 -2.17 -3.92
C TRP A 97 34.20 -1.22 -4.61
N SER A 98 33.93 -0.88 -5.86
CA SER A 98 34.64 0.14 -6.59
C SER A 98 33.67 0.90 -7.50
N TYR A 99 34.03 2.13 -7.85
CA TYR A 99 33.27 2.96 -8.75
C TYR A 99 34.17 3.58 -9.81
N ASP A 100 33.78 3.44 -11.08
CA ASP A 100 34.40 4.12 -12.21
C ASP A 100 33.54 5.33 -12.64
N PRO A 101 34.00 6.57 -12.42
CA PRO A 101 33.27 7.77 -12.81
C PRO A 101 33.06 7.92 -14.32
N ALA A 102 33.93 7.36 -15.16
CA ALA A 102 33.84 7.52 -16.61
C ALA A 102 32.67 6.72 -17.19
N THR A 103 32.49 5.48 -16.71
CA THR A 103 31.40 4.58 -17.13
C THR A 103 30.19 4.63 -16.20
N LYS A 104 30.30 5.31 -15.04
CA LYS A 104 29.35 5.31 -13.92
C LYS A 104 29.08 3.89 -13.38
N LEU A 105 30.05 3.00 -13.51
CA LEU A 105 29.92 1.60 -13.15
C LEU A 105 30.35 1.37 -11.70
N CYS A 106 29.44 0.84 -10.89
CA CYS A 106 29.72 0.37 -9.54
C CYS A 106 29.91 -1.16 -9.55
N THR A 107 31.09 -1.63 -9.19
CA THR A 107 31.36 -3.07 -9.01
C THR A 107 31.27 -3.41 -7.53
N ILE A 108 30.45 -4.39 -7.18
CA ILE A 108 30.15 -4.74 -5.78
C ILE A 108 30.43 -6.22 -5.56
N GLN A 109 31.31 -6.53 -4.62
CA GLN A 109 31.53 -7.86 -4.08
C GLN A 109 30.82 -8.00 -2.73
N PHE A 110 29.90 -8.97 -2.64
CA PHE A 110 29.08 -9.18 -1.45
C PHE A 110 29.09 -10.65 -1.03
N ARG A 111 28.89 -10.89 0.28
CA ARG A 111 28.85 -12.23 0.86
C ARG A 111 27.40 -12.69 1.04
N VAL A 112 27.11 -13.85 0.47
CA VAL A 112 25.91 -14.65 0.76
C VAL A 112 26.25 -15.58 1.92
N GLY A 113 25.61 -15.39 3.07
CA GLY A 113 25.94 -16.12 4.30
C GLY A 113 25.38 -17.55 4.35
N GLU A 114 24.24 -17.78 3.71
CA GLU A 114 23.52 -19.06 3.69
C GLU A 114 23.01 -19.32 2.27
N ASP A 115 22.92 -20.60 1.89
CA ASP A 115 22.45 -20.99 0.56
C ASP A 115 21.01 -20.53 0.32
N ILE A 116 20.77 -19.83 -0.79
CA ILE A 116 19.44 -19.43 -1.21
C ILE A 116 18.91 -20.49 -2.19
N ALA A 117 17.93 -21.26 -1.73
CA ALA A 117 17.28 -22.30 -2.53
C ALA A 117 16.46 -21.70 -3.69
N THR A 118 16.34 -22.45 -4.79
CA THR A 118 15.51 -22.07 -5.93
C THR A 118 14.02 -21.98 -5.57
N PRO A 119 13.26 -21.08 -6.23
CA PRO A 119 13.71 -20.04 -7.15
C PRO A 119 14.40 -18.86 -6.44
N VAL A 120 15.52 -18.40 -7.02
CA VAL A 120 16.24 -17.20 -6.57
C VAL A 120 15.72 -16.00 -7.36
N TYR A 121 15.32 -14.95 -6.66
CA TYR A 121 14.83 -13.70 -7.24
C TYR A 121 15.84 -12.58 -7.00
N MET A 122 16.17 -11.88 -8.07
CA MET A 122 16.92 -10.63 -8.04
C MET A 122 15.94 -9.47 -8.20
N GLN A 123 15.92 -8.58 -7.22
CA GLN A 123 15.02 -7.44 -7.13
C GLN A 123 15.81 -6.18 -6.81
N TYR A 124 15.33 -5.02 -7.23
CA TYR A 124 15.78 -3.76 -6.66
C TYR A 124 14.75 -3.26 -5.64
N ARG A 125 15.25 -2.64 -4.56
CA ARG A 125 14.47 -2.02 -3.51
C ARG A 125 14.69 -0.51 -3.57
N LEU A 126 13.60 0.25 -3.56
CA LEU A 126 13.63 1.69 -3.36
C LEU A 126 12.97 2.01 -2.02
N THR A 127 13.55 2.93 -1.27
CA THR A 127 12.94 3.51 -0.06
C THR A 127 12.65 4.98 -0.28
N ASN A 128 11.66 5.51 0.46
CA ASN A 128 11.24 6.91 0.38
C ASN A 128 10.82 7.37 -1.04
N PHE A 129 10.26 6.47 -1.85
CA PHE A 129 9.78 6.77 -3.20
C PHE A 129 8.27 6.54 -3.33
N PHE A 130 7.49 7.58 -3.61
CA PHE A 130 6.02 7.56 -3.46
C PHE A 130 5.26 7.27 -4.77
N GLN A 131 5.29 6.01 -5.23
CA GLN A 131 4.48 5.56 -6.39
C GLN A 131 2.96 5.61 -6.15
N ASN A 132 2.55 5.61 -4.89
CA ASN A 132 1.15 5.63 -4.46
C ASN A 132 0.51 7.03 -4.48
N HIS A 133 1.25 8.07 -4.86
CA HIS A 133 0.70 9.41 -4.94
C HIS A 133 -0.41 9.49 -6.02
N ARG A 134 -1.56 10.09 -5.70
CA ARG A 134 -2.76 10.12 -6.58
C ARG A 134 -2.46 10.62 -8.00
N LYS A 135 -1.64 11.67 -8.14
CA LYS A 135 -1.24 12.20 -9.46
C LYS A 135 -0.27 11.26 -10.19
N TYR A 136 0.55 10.50 -9.47
CA TYR A 136 1.48 9.54 -10.05
C TYR A 136 0.74 8.35 -10.65
N THR A 137 -0.13 7.71 -9.87
CA THR A 137 -0.84 6.49 -10.29
C THR A 137 -1.77 6.68 -11.49
N LYS A 138 -2.19 7.92 -11.82
CA LYS A 138 -3.11 8.20 -12.93
C LYS A 138 -2.43 8.71 -14.20
N ASN A 139 -1.13 8.96 -14.15
CA ASN A 139 -0.45 9.73 -15.19
C ASN A 139 0.32 8.79 -16.12
N PHE A 140 -0.45 8.11 -16.98
CA PHE A 140 -0.03 7.31 -18.12
C PHE A 140 -1.22 7.05 -19.07
N ASP A 141 -0.99 6.87 -20.37
CA ASP A 141 -2.05 6.51 -21.32
C ASP A 141 -2.06 4.99 -21.63
N ARG A 142 -3.19 4.33 -21.35
CA ARG A 142 -3.35 2.88 -21.57
C ARG A 142 -3.37 2.46 -23.04
N ARG A 143 -3.89 3.30 -23.94
CA ARG A 143 -3.93 3.01 -25.39
C ARG A 143 -2.52 3.06 -25.97
N GLN A 144 -1.72 4.02 -25.52
CA GLN A 144 -0.32 4.11 -25.92
C GLN A 144 0.49 2.87 -25.47
N LEU A 145 0.27 2.39 -24.24
CA LEU A 145 0.90 1.16 -23.75
C LEU A 145 0.43 -0.10 -24.50
N ARG A 146 -0.83 -0.11 -24.96
CA ARG A 146 -1.38 -1.14 -25.85
C ARG A 146 -0.89 -1.01 -27.30
N GLY A 147 0.06 -0.12 -27.58
CA GLY A 147 0.70 0.01 -28.87
C GLY A 147 -0.02 0.91 -29.88
N ASP A 148 -1.13 1.57 -29.51
CA ASP A 148 -1.78 2.53 -30.40
C ASP A 148 -0.90 3.76 -30.61
N ALA A 149 -0.74 4.19 -31.86
CA ALA A 149 -0.07 5.44 -32.21
C ALA A 149 -1.04 6.60 -32.04
N LEU A 150 -0.75 7.50 -31.09
CA LEU A 150 -1.60 8.64 -30.74
C LEU A 150 -0.86 9.97 -30.98
N SER A 151 -1.57 10.95 -31.51
CA SER A 151 -1.13 12.35 -31.54
C SER A 151 -1.38 13.02 -30.18
N LEU A 152 -0.93 14.27 -30.00
CA LEU A 152 -1.14 15.04 -28.78
C LEU A 152 -2.62 15.13 -28.36
N GLU A 153 -3.52 15.37 -29.32
CA GLU A 153 -4.97 15.41 -29.12
C GLU A 153 -5.57 14.02 -28.82
N GLY A 154 -4.93 12.97 -29.33
CA GLY A 154 -5.35 11.59 -29.14
C GLY A 154 -5.03 11.05 -27.75
N LEU A 155 -4.15 11.70 -26.98
CA LEU A 155 -3.78 11.29 -25.62
C LEU A 155 -4.90 11.58 -24.62
N HIS A 156 -5.02 10.73 -23.60
CA HIS A 156 -5.99 10.93 -22.54
C HIS A 156 -5.69 12.21 -21.75
N GLU A 157 -6.69 13.07 -21.64
CA GLU A 157 -6.60 14.35 -20.94
C GLU A 157 -6.15 14.17 -19.48
N GLY A 158 -5.11 14.90 -19.07
CA GLY A 158 -4.54 14.83 -17.72
C GLY A 158 -3.78 13.55 -17.37
N ALA A 159 -3.70 12.54 -18.26
CA ALA A 159 -2.92 11.34 -18.04
C ALA A 159 -1.45 11.50 -18.45
N CYS A 160 -1.13 12.46 -19.33
CA CYS A 160 0.25 12.71 -19.75
C CYS A 160 0.55 14.21 -19.65
N THR A 161 0.52 14.75 -18.42
CA THR A 161 0.69 16.20 -18.13
C THR A 161 2.03 16.80 -18.57
N LEU A 162 2.95 15.98 -19.06
CA LEU A 162 4.25 16.40 -19.60
C LEU A 162 4.21 16.58 -21.12
N SER A 163 3.05 16.66 -21.77
CA SER A 163 2.91 16.43 -23.22
C SER A 163 3.34 17.56 -24.16
N ASP A 164 3.90 18.68 -23.69
CA ASP A 164 4.52 19.67 -24.59
C ASP A 164 5.97 19.27 -24.88
N ALA A 165 6.15 18.27 -25.75
CA ALA A 165 7.49 17.96 -26.27
C ALA A 165 7.99 19.08 -27.20
N SER A 166 7.11 19.93 -27.75
CA SER A 166 7.50 21.07 -28.58
C SER A 166 8.45 22.00 -27.82
N GLY A 167 9.69 22.10 -28.28
CA GLY A 167 10.73 22.88 -27.58
C GLY A 167 11.65 22.07 -26.67
N THR A 168 11.45 20.75 -26.53
CA THR A 168 12.35 19.88 -25.77
C THR A 168 13.62 19.58 -26.58
N ALA A 169 14.79 19.85 -26.00
CA ALA A 169 16.07 19.52 -26.62
C ALA A 169 16.28 17.99 -26.63
N ILE A 170 16.53 17.43 -27.81
CA ILE A 170 16.81 16.01 -28.02
C ILE A 170 18.30 15.85 -28.37
N GLY A 171 19.13 15.68 -27.35
CA GLY A 171 20.57 15.44 -27.52
C GLY A 171 21.26 16.42 -28.47
N THR A 172 22.18 15.89 -29.29
CA THR A 172 22.85 16.64 -30.35
C THR A 172 21.99 16.80 -31.62
N SER A 173 20.79 16.19 -31.66
CA SER A 173 19.97 16.02 -32.87
C SER A 173 18.93 17.13 -33.09
N GLY A 174 18.90 18.16 -32.24
CA GLY A 174 18.03 19.31 -32.38
C GLY A 174 16.84 19.31 -31.40
N VAL A 175 15.89 20.21 -31.64
CA VAL A 175 14.69 20.39 -30.82
C VAL A 175 13.57 19.53 -31.40
N ALA A 176 12.78 18.88 -30.53
CA ALA A 176 11.61 18.11 -30.96
C ALA A 176 10.67 18.95 -31.84
N ALA A 177 10.08 18.34 -32.89
CA ALA A 177 9.17 19.06 -33.76
C ALA A 177 7.91 19.52 -32.98
N PRO A 178 7.27 20.63 -33.40
CA PRO A 178 5.97 21.02 -32.88
C PRO A 178 4.96 19.88 -33.03
N GLY A 179 4.28 19.50 -31.93
CA GLY A 179 3.32 18.39 -31.91
C GLY A 179 3.91 16.99 -31.68
N ALA A 180 5.22 16.89 -31.38
CA ALA A 180 5.82 15.63 -30.97
C ALA A 180 5.23 15.10 -29.65
N VAL A 181 5.27 13.79 -29.45
CA VAL A 181 4.72 13.10 -28.27
C VAL A 181 5.78 12.28 -27.54
N PHE A 182 5.69 12.24 -26.21
CA PHE A 182 6.51 11.34 -25.41
C PHE A 182 6.02 9.90 -25.53
N TYR A 183 6.94 8.95 -25.71
CA TYR A 183 6.64 7.52 -25.70
C TYR A 183 7.64 6.77 -24.83
N PRO A 184 7.21 5.97 -23.85
CA PRO A 184 5.88 5.97 -23.23
C PRO A 184 5.63 7.28 -22.45
N CYS A 185 4.42 7.82 -22.50
CA CYS A 185 4.07 9.07 -21.83
C CYS A 185 3.68 8.86 -20.37
N GLY A 186 3.81 9.95 -19.61
CA GLY A 186 3.35 10.05 -18.23
C GLY A 186 4.47 9.91 -17.20
N ILE A 187 4.22 10.37 -15.98
CA ILE A 187 5.28 10.49 -14.95
C ILE A 187 5.72 9.13 -14.40
N ILE A 188 4.87 8.09 -14.50
CA ILE A 188 5.26 6.72 -14.14
C ILE A 188 6.36 6.25 -15.08
N ALA A 189 6.15 6.39 -16.39
CA ALA A 189 7.13 6.01 -17.40
C ALA A 189 8.40 6.88 -17.31
N ASN A 190 8.25 8.20 -17.15
CA ASN A 190 9.38 9.11 -17.05
C ASN A 190 10.34 8.72 -15.90
N SER A 191 9.78 8.47 -14.71
CA SER A 191 10.56 8.13 -13.53
C SER A 191 11.00 6.67 -13.44
N PHE A 192 10.92 5.90 -14.55
CA PHE A 192 11.39 4.52 -14.63
C PHE A 192 12.78 4.35 -14.03
N PHE A 193 13.00 3.23 -13.35
CA PHE A 193 14.29 2.92 -12.74
C PHE A 193 15.35 2.67 -13.81
N LEU A 194 16.30 3.61 -13.96
CA LEU A 194 17.26 3.63 -15.07
C LEU A 194 18.60 2.93 -14.80
N ASP A 195 18.91 2.50 -13.58
CA ASP A 195 20.18 1.78 -13.36
C ASP A 195 20.17 0.45 -14.11
N GLU A 196 21.31 0.09 -14.70
CA GLU A 196 21.50 -1.20 -15.35
C GLU A 196 22.29 -2.13 -14.44
N ILE A 197 21.59 -3.05 -13.79
CA ILE A 197 22.20 -4.13 -12.98
C ILE A 197 22.50 -5.30 -13.91
N ALA A 198 23.75 -5.80 -13.88
CA ALA A 198 24.17 -6.95 -14.67
C ALA A 198 23.26 -8.16 -14.41
N ASP A 199 22.87 -8.86 -15.47
CA ASP A 199 21.96 -10.01 -15.37
C ASP A 199 22.61 -11.17 -14.61
N ASN A 200 23.90 -11.38 -14.83
CA ASN A 200 24.62 -12.50 -14.24
C ASN A 200 25.42 -12.03 -13.03
N LEU A 201 25.35 -12.80 -11.94
CA LEU A 201 26.27 -12.66 -10.83
C LEU A 201 27.55 -13.40 -11.18
N THR A 202 28.71 -12.87 -10.80
CA THR A 202 30.01 -13.53 -11.03
C THR A 202 30.50 -14.15 -9.74
N CYS A 203 30.82 -15.43 -9.75
CA CYS A 203 31.28 -16.14 -8.57
C CYS A 203 32.76 -15.81 -8.31
N ILE A 204 33.08 -15.30 -7.11
CA ILE A 204 34.46 -14.98 -6.72
C ILE A 204 35.03 -16.13 -5.89
N ARG A 205 34.27 -16.58 -4.89
CA ARG A 205 34.64 -17.69 -4.00
C ARG A 205 33.38 -18.28 -3.37
N THR A 206 33.24 -19.60 -3.35
CA THR A 206 32.23 -20.30 -2.55
C THR A 206 32.88 -20.95 -1.33
N ASP A 207 32.12 -21.10 -0.25
CA ASP A 207 32.61 -21.83 0.93
C ASP A 207 32.56 -23.36 0.71
N GLU A 208 31.70 -23.81 -0.20
CA GLU A 208 31.56 -25.22 -0.65
C GLU A 208 31.82 -25.32 -2.16
N PRO A 209 32.24 -26.47 -2.69
CA PRO A 209 32.36 -26.67 -4.13
C PRO A 209 30.99 -26.53 -4.82
N LEU A 210 30.98 -25.94 -6.02
CA LEU A 210 29.79 -25.87 -6.86
C LEU A 210 29.33 -27.28 -7.28
N PRO A 211 28.03 -27.47 -7.59
CA PRO A 211 27.57 -28.70 -8.22
C PRO A 211 28.40 -28.97 -9.49
N GLU A 212 28.72 -30.24 -9.75
CA GLU A 212 29.53 -30.70 -10.90
C GLU A 212 31.03 -30.36 -10.86
N ASN A 213 31.59 -29.98 -9.70
CA ASN A 213 33.01 -29.60 -9.55
C ASN A 213 33.44 -28.43 -10.46
N ALA A 214 32.51 -27.60 -10.91
CA ALA A 214 32.83 -26.43 -11.71
C ALA A 214 33.66 -25.42 -10.89
N PRO A 215 34.72 -24.82 -11.45
CA PRO A 215 35.51 -23.82 -10.74
C PRO A 215 34.64 -22.58 -10.48
N CYS A 216 34.39 -22.21 -9.22
CA CYS A 216 33.59 -21.02 -8.93
C CYS A 216 34.19 -19.76 -9.54
N ALA A 217 35.49 -19.51 -9.37
CA ALA A 217 36.10 -18.24 -9.76
C ALA A 217 35.84 -17.90 -11.24
N GLY A 218 35.09 -16.83 -11.48
CA GLY A 218 34.75 -16.31 -12.81
C GLY A 218 33.50 -16.91 -13.46
N ASN A 219 32.90 -17.95 -12.88
CA ASN A 219 31.69 -18.55 -13.45
C ASN A 219 30.45 -17.65 -13.21
N PRO A 220 29.65 -17.40 -14.25
CA PRO A 220 28.42 -16.63 -14.10
C PRO A 220 27.31 -17.50 -13.49
N TYR A 221 26.57 -16.92 -12.55
CA TYR A 221 25.26 -17.42 -12.14
C TYR A 221 24.20 -16.69 -12.98
N PRO A 222 23.58 -17.38 -13.95
CA PRO A 222 22.68 -16.74 -14.89
C PRO A 222 21.38 -16.33 -14.21
N MET A 223 20.86 -15.14 -14.53
CA MET A 223 19.49 -14.77 -14.16
C MET A 223 18.71 -14.43 -15.43
N THR A 224 17.53 -15.01 -15.58
CA THR A 224 16.64 -14.67 -16.69
C THR A 224 15.87 -13.38 -16.40
N GLN A 225 15.71 -12.56 -17.43
CA GLN A 225 14.83 -11.39 -17.42
C GLN A 225 13.37 -11.74 -17.75
N GLN A 226 13.10 -12.98 -18.17
CA GLN A 226 11.78 -13.41 -18.61
C GLN A 226 10.97 -14.04 -17.48
N GLY A 227 9.65 -13.90 -17.54
CA GLY A 227 8.71 -14.40 -16.56
C GLY A 227 8.84 -13.76 -15.18
N ILE A 228 9.30 -12.51 -15.12
CA ILE A 228 9.34 -11.67 -13.92
C ILE A 228 8.09 -10.78 -13.79
N SER A 229 7.42 -10.45 -14.89
CA SER A 229 6.15 -9.73 -14.88
C SER A 229 4.95 -10.68 -14.87
N TRP A 230 3.77 -10.14 -14.55
CA TRP A 230 2.55 -10.92 -14.42
C TRP A 230 2.16 -11.54 -15.78
N ALA A 231 1.70 -12.79 -15.77
CA ALA A 231 1.27 -13.46 -17.00
C ALA A 231 0.19 -12.68 -17.77
N SER A 232 -0.68 -11.96 -17.06
CA SER A 232 -1.69 -11.08 -17.67
C SER A 232 -1.07 -9.94 -18.49
N ASP A 233 0.05 -9.39 -18.03
CA ASP A 233 0.74 -8.27 -18.68
C ASP A 233 1.51 -8.76 -19.91
N ARG A 234 2.15 -9.93 -19.80
CA ARG A 234 2.89 -10.60 -20.88
C ARG A 234 2.01 -11.15 -21.98
N SER A 235 0.74 -11.47 -21.68
CA SER A 235 -0.18 -12.07 -22.65
C SER A 235 -0.48 -11.16 -23.86
N GLY A 236 -0.08 -9.88 -23.83
CA GLY A 236 -0.23 -8.93 -24.93
C GLY A 236 -1.68 -8.54 -25.25
N LYS A 237 -2.67 -9.21 -24.66
CA LYS A 237 -4.08 -9.06 -25.06
C LYS A 237 -4.68 -7.72 -24.64
N TRP A 238 -4.27 -7.17 -23.49
CA TRP A 238 -4.96 -6.02 -22.89
C TRP A 238 -4.07 -4.94 -22.27
N SER A 239 -2.77 -5.19 -22.12
CA SER A 239 -1.85 -4.32 -21.34
C SER A 239 -0.74 -3.71 -22.20
N TYR A 240 0.20 -4.52 -22.69
CA TYR A 240 1.40 -4.05 -23.38
C TYR A 240 1.53 -4.69 -24.76
N GLN A 241 1.74 -3.89 -25.80
CA GLN A 241 2.01 -4.36 -27.15
C GLN A 241 3.13 -3.53 -27.78
N ARG A 242 3.75 -4.10 -28.82
CA ARG A 242 4.68 -3.36 -29.67
C ARG A 242 3.99 -2.15 -30.29
N THR A 243 4.66 -1.00 -30.25
CA THR A 243 4.09 0.25 -30.74
C THR A 243 3.91 0.29 -32.25
N ARG A 244 2.77 0.84 -32.68
CA ARG A 244 2.49 1.15 -34.10
C ARG A 244 3.11 2.46 -34.56
N TYR A 245 3.81 3.21 -33.72
CA TYR A 245 4.61 4.36 -34.18
C TYR A 245 5.73 3.92 -35.16
N LEU A 246 6.19 2.67 -35.07
CA LEU A 246 7.19 2.10 -35.98
C LEU A 246 6.63 1.76 -37.38
N ASP A 247 5.31 1.71 -37.55
CA ASP A 247 4.68 1.48 -38.85
C ASP A 247 4.60 2.81 -39.62
N PRO A 248 5.29 2.95 -40.77
CA PRO A 248 5.28 4.19 -41.55
C PRO A 248 3.87 4.61 -42.01
N ALA A 249 3.00 3.65 -42.32
CA ALA A 249 1.64 3.95 -42.78
C ALA A 249 0.78 4.52 -41.66
N THR A 250 0.93 3.99 -40.45
CA THR A 250 0.26 4.51 -39.25
C THR A 250 0.86 5.85 -38.83
N LEU A 251 2.18 6.00 -38.87
CA LEU A 251 2.88 7.23 -38.51
C LEU A 251 2.43 8.42 -39.38
N GLY A 252 2.38 8.26 -40.70
CA GLY A 252 1.95 9.32 -41.62
C GLY A 252 0.47 9.68 -41.51
N ARG A 253 -0.39 8.77 -41.00
CA ARG A 253 -1.80 9.06 -40.70
C ARG A 253 -1.97 9.88 -39.43
N VAL A 254 -1.20 9.57 -38.39
CA VAL A 254 -1.29 10.22 -37.08
C VAL A 254 -0.55 11.56 -37.06
N PHE A 255 0.57 11.66 -37.79
CA PHE A 255 1.37 12.87 -37.94
C PHE A 255 1.53 13.22 -39.42
N PRO A 256 0.58 13.99 -40.00
CA PRO A 256 0.67 14.43 -41.39
C PRO A 256 1.98 15.19 -41.65
N GLY A 257 2.77 14.73 -42.63
CA GLY A 257 4.06 15.34 -42.98
C GLY A 257 5.27 14.78 -42.23
N ALA A 258 5.10 13.89 -41.26
CA ALA A 258 6.21 13.17 -40.64
C ALA A 258 6.76 12.11 -41.60
N THR A 259 8.06 12.16 -41.87
CA THR A 259 8.75 11.17 -42.72
C THR A 259 9.57 10.17 -41.91
N ASN A 260 9.90 10.52 -40.66
CA ASN A 260 10.69 9.69 -39.77
C ASN A 260 10.14 9.78 -38.34
N LEU A 261 10.20 8.67 -37.60
CA LEU A 261 9.78 8.56 -36.21
C LEU A 261 10.46 9.60 -35.32
N THR A 262 11.75 9.82 -35.58
CA THR A 262 12.63 10.69 -34.78
C THR A 262 12.15 12.15 -34.73
N GLN A 263 11.29 12.56 -35.65
CA GLN A 263 10.74 13.91 -35.71
C GLN A 263 9.57 14.11 -34.73
N VAL A 264 8.82 13.06 -34.44
CA VAL A 264 7.49 13.17 -33.80
C VAL A 264 7.32 12.32 -32.54
N VAL A 265 8.21 11.37 -32.27
CA VAL A 265 8.18 10.57 -31.04
C VAL A 265 9.48 10.72 -30.27
N VAL A 266 9.37 11.06 -28.99
CA VAL A 266 10.49 11.45 -28.14
C VAL A 266 10.54 10.56 -26.89
N PRO A 267 11.73 10.13 -26.42
CA PRO A 267 11.83 9.44 -25.13
C PRO A 267 11.44 10.36 -23.97
N PRO A 268 11.01 9.82 -22.83
CA PRO A 268 10.73 10.63 -21.64
C PRO A 268 11.94 11.49 -21.22
N PRO A 269 11.72 12.70 -20.66
CA PRO A 269 12.80 13.64 -20.31
C PRO A 269 13.93 13.04 -19.46
N ASP A 270 13.60 12.26 -18.43
CA ASP A 270 14.61 11.67 -17.53
C ASP A 270 15.45 10.61 -18.28
N TRP A 271 14.85 9.92 -19.25
CA TRP A 271 15.55 8.90 -20.03
C TRP A 271 16.61 9.56 -20.93
N ILE A 272 16.26 10.68 -21.55
CA ILE A 272 17.19 11.48 -22.37
C ILE A 272 18.32 12.03 -21.50
N GLN A 273 17.99 12.56 -20.32
CA GLN A 273 18.96 13.23 -19.46
C GLN A 273 19.97 12.25 -18.84
N PHE A 274 19.52 11.07 -18.41
CA PHE A 274 20.32 10.21 -17.55
C PHE A 274 20.83 8.93 -18.22
N HIS A 275 20.16 8.44 -19.27
CA HIS A 275 20.47 7.16 -19.88
C HIS A 275 21.18 7.30 -21.25
N PRO A 276 22.40 6.78 -21.42
CA PRO A 276 23.18 6.96 -22.66
C PRO A 276 22.45 6.50 -23.93
N ARG A 277 21.71 5.38 -23.85
CA ARG A 277 20.91 4.83 -24.97
C ARG A 277 19.93 5.83 -25.59
N TYR A 278 19.37 6.74 -24.80
CA TYR A 278 18.29 7.65 -25.23
C TYR A 278 18.74 9.11 -25.34
N ALA A 279 20.02 9.38 -25.09
CA ALA A 279 20.57 10.74 -25.11
C ALA A 279 20.33 11.47 -26.44
N ASN A 280 20.33 10.74 -27.56
CA ASN A 280 20.13 11.28 -28.91
C ASN A 280 18.70 11.12 -29.44
N GLY A 281 17.74 10.80 -28.56
CA GLY A 281 16.36 10.53 -28.94
C GLY A 281 16.12 9.09 -29.38
N TYR A 282 14.98 8.86 -30.04
CA TYR A 282 14.64 7.56 -30.60
C TYR A 282 15.16 7.39 -32.02
N THR A 283 15.40 6.14 -32.38
CA THR A 283 15.71 5.58 -33.70
C THR A 283 14.89 4.29 -33.86
N ASN A 284 14.80 3.74 -35.07
CA ASN A 284 14.00 2.53 -35.32
C ASN A 284 14.44 1.34 -34.45
N GLU A 285 15.72 1.32 -34.04
CA GLU A 285 16.33 0.27 -33.22
C GLU A 285 16.30 0.58 -31.71
N THR A 286 16.35 1.85 -31.31
CA THR A 286 16.41 2.21 -29.89
C THR A 286 15.05 2.23 -29.22
N VAL A 287 13.96 2.41 -29.99
CA VAL A 287 12.59 2.42 -29.48
C VAL A 287 12.31 1.12 -28.72
N PRO A 288 11.89 1.20 -27.45
CA PRO A 288 11.69 0.01 -26.64
C PRO A 288 10.47 -0.79 -27.10
N ASP A 289 10.58 -2.10 -27.08
CA ASP A 289 9.42 -2.98 -27.20
C ASP A 289 8.81 -3.23 -25.82
N LEU A 290 7.67 -2.60 -25.54
CA LEU A 290 7.01 -2.72 -24.24
C LEU A 290 6.36 -4.11 -24.04
N SER A 291 6.11 -4.90 -25.09
CA SER A 291 5.54 -6.25 -24.93
C SER A 291 6.51 -7.22 -24.26
N ASP A 292 7.79 -7.07 -24.57
CA ASP A 292 8.84 -7.99 -24.13
C ASP A 292 9.63 -7.40 -22.94
N TRP A 293 9.53 -6.10 -22.71
CA TRP A 293 10.25 -5.41 -21.64
C TRP A 293 9.59 -5.57 -20.26
N GLU A 294 9.72 -6.77 -19.68
CA GLU A 294 9.06 -7.13 -18.43
C GLU A 294 9.46 -6.25 -17.22
N ARG A 295 10.69 -5.74 -17.18
CA ARG A 295 11.16 -4.78 -16.15
C ARG A 295 10.35 -3.50 -16.17
N PHE A 296 10.05 -2.98 -17.36
CA PHE A 296 9.19 -1.81 -17.55
C PHE A 296 7.75 -2.12 -17.11
N GLN A 297 7.21 -3.27 -17.50
CA GLN A 297 5.86 -3.69 -17.09
C GLN A 297 5.73 -3.79 -15.57
N ALA A 298 6.76 -4.30 -14.88
CA ALA A 298 6.80 -4.38 -13.43
C ALA A 298 6.88 -3.00 -12.75
N TRP A 299 7.57 -2.05 -13.37
CA TRP A 299 7.62 -0.67 -12.90
C TRP A 299 6.26 0.03 -13.02
N MET A 300 5.61 -0.11 -14.18
CA MET A 300 4.32 0.51 -14.49
C MET A 300 3.17 0.07 -13.57
N LYS A 301 3.37 -0.96 -12.76
CA LYS A 301 2.47 -1.34 -11.65
C LYS A 301 2.86 -0.62 -10.37
N PRO A 302 2.23 0.50 -9.97
CA PRO A 302 2.69 1.31 -8.86
C PRO A 302 2.65 0.54 -7.53
N ALA A 303 3.65 0.74 -6.68
CA ALA A 303 3.68 0.17 -5.35
C ALA A 303 2.73 0.91 -4.40
N GLY A 304 2.17 0.19 -3.41
CA GLY A 304 1.27 0.78 -2.40
C GLY A 304 1.96 1.55 -1.28
N HIS A 305 3.28 1.35 -1.09
CA HIS A 305 4.07 1.97 -0.03
C HIS A 305 5.28 2.73 -0.62
N SER A 306 5.84 3.65 0.15
CA SER A 306 7.07 4.40 -0.19
C SER A 306 8.34 3.54 -0.23
N THR A 307 8.27 2.33 0.33
CA THR A 307 9.36 1.35 0.34
C THR A 307 8.83 0.11 -0.33
N PHE A 308 9.43 -0.25 -1.46
CA PHE A 308 8.94 -1.34 -2.27
C PHE A 308 10.09 -2.03 -3.00
N ARG A 309 9.77 -3.20 -3.56
CA ARG A 309 10.68 -3.99 -4.35
C ARG A 309 10.09 -4.24 -5.73
N LYS A 310 10.95 -4.36 -6.72
CA LYS A 310 10.58 -4.65 -8.10
C LYS A 310 11.51 -5.73 -8.63
N PRO A 311 10.98 -6.69 -9.40
CA PRO A 311 11.79 -7.76 -9.95
C PRO A 311 12.74 -7.21 -11.03
N TRP A 312 13.95 -7.77 -11.07
CA TRP A 312 14.98 -7.48 -12.05
C TRP A 312 15.38 -8.73 -12.84
N GLY A 313 15.47 -9.87 -12.16
CA GLY A 313 15.73 -11.18 -12.77
C GLY A 313 15.36 -12.33 -11.82
N LYS A 314 15.36 -13.55 -12.33
CA LYS A 314 15.17 -14.76 -11.51
C LYS A 314 15.99 -15.93 -12.04
N ASN A 315 16.25 -16.91 -11.20
CA ASN A 315 16.78 -18.21 -11.59
C ASN A 315 15.98 -19.30 -10.88
N THR A 316 15.43 -20.24 -11.65
CA THR A 316 14.59 -21.34 -11.16
C THR A 316 15.31 -22.68 -11.12
N GLU A 317 16.53 -22.76 -11.63
CA GLU A 317 17.25 -24.00 -11.91
C GLU A 317 18.36 -24.28 -10.89
N LEU A 318 19.10 -23.24 -10.49
CA LEU A 318 20.29 -23.37 -9.65
C LEU A 318 20.13 -22.66 -8.31
N ASN A 319 20.54 -23.30 -7.22
CA ASN A 319 20.62 -22.65 -5.91
C ASN A 319 21.77 -21.63 -5.92
N LEU A 320 21.59 -20.49 -5.25
CA LEU A 320 22.68 -19.54 -5.03
C LEU A 320 23.44 -19.95 -3.76
N GLN A 321 24.62 -20.55 -3.94
CA GLN A 321 25.43 -21.04 -2.83
C GLN A 321 26.02 -19.90 -1.98
N ARG A 322 26.27 -20.20 -0.71
CA ARG A 322 27.01 -19.36 0.23
C ARG A 322 28.42 -19.09 -0.28
N GLY A 323 28.83 -17.83 -0.21
CA GLY A 323 30.09 -17.38 -0.78
C GLY A 323 30.12 -15.90 -1.12
N THR A 324 31.22 -15.48 -1.71
CA THR A 324 31.41 -14.13 -2.24
C THR A 324 31.06 -14.10 -3.73
N TRP A 325 30.12 -13.24 -4.06
CA TRP A 325 29.62 -13.00 -5.40
C TRP A 325 29.86 -11.54 -5.78
N GLN A 326 29.97 -11.28 -7.08
CA GLN A 326 30.17 -9.95 -7.61
C GLN A 326 29.08 -9.59 -8.62
N VAL A 327 28.57 -8.37 -8.50
CA VAL A 327 27.61 -7.76 -9.43
C VAL A 327 28.12 -6.40 -9.88
N GLN A 328 27.84 -6.05 -11.13
CA GLN A 328 28.13 -4.74 -11.68
C GLN A 328 26.82 -3.98 -11.88
N VAL A 329 26.80 -2.70 -11.50
CA VAL A 329 25.63 -1.84 -11.60
C VAL A 329 26.04 -0.52 -12.25
N ALA A 330 25.53 -0.23 -13.44
CA ALA A 330 25.67 1.09 -14.04
C ALA A 330 24.67 2.05 -13.39
N MET A 331 25.19 3.08 -12.72
CA MET A 331 24.39 4.00 -11.90
C MET A 331 23.93 5.21 -12.72
N TYR A 332 22.73 5.13 -13.28
CA TYR A 332 22.10 6.23 -14.04
C TYR A 332 20.96 6.93 -13.27
N TYR A 333 20.37 6.26 -12.28
CA TYR A 333 19.20 6.74 -11.54
C TYR A 333 19.59 7.48 -10.25
N ASP A 334 19.53 8.81 -10.26
CA ASP A 334 19.84 9.65 -9.10
C ASP A 334 18.65 9.73 -8.13
N VAL A 335 18.74 8.99 -7.03
CA VAL A 335 17.73 8.95 -5.97
C VAL A 335 18.00 9.97 -4.85
N LYS A 336 19.16 10.62 -4.83
CA LYS A 336 19.60 11.47 -3.71
C LYS A 336 18.76 12.74 -3.59
N ARG A 337 18.27 13.25 -4.72
CA ARG A 337 17.36 14.42 -4.78
C ARG A 337 16.03 14.20 -4.07
N LEU A 338 15.63 12.94 -3.93
CA LEU A 338 14.37 12.53 -3.29
C LEU A 338 14.60 12.01 -1.87
N GLU A 339 15.83 12.13 -1.34
CA GLU A 339 16.24 11.49 -0.08
C GLU A 339 15.89 9.99 -0.06
N ALA A 340 15.96 9.36 -1.23
CA ALA A 340 15.62 7.96 -1.43
C ALA A 340 16.89 7.11 -1.45
N THR A 341 16.75 5.83 -1.08
CA THR A 341 17.84 4.85 -1.18
C THR A 341 17.47 3.76 -2.17
N LYS A 342 18.48 3.21 -2.82
CA LYS A 342 18.39 2.11 -3.77
C LYS A 342 19.28 0.95 -3.32
N SER A 343 18.74 -0.25 -3.39
CA SER A 343 19.43 -1.46 -2.96
C SER A 343 19.12 -2.63 -3.89
N LEU A 344 20.07 -3.55 -4.05
CA LEU A 344 19.86 -4.84 -4.69
C LEU A 344 19.42 -5.84 -3.63
N VAL A 345 18.45 -6.68 -3.94
CA VAL A 345 17.89 -7.68 -3.04
C VAL A 345 17.91 -9.03 -3.75
N LEU A 346 18.59 -10.00 -3.14
CA LEU A 346 18.57 -11.40 -3.54
C LEU A 346 17.78 -12.18 -2.49
N THR A 347 16.73 -12.88 -2.91
CA THR A 347 15.84 -13.59 -2.00
C THR A 347 15.23 -14.81 -2.67
N ASN A 348 14.91 -15.84 -1.90
CA ASN A 348 13.92 -16.83 -2.31
C ASN A 348 12.51 -16.42 -1.86
N MET A 349 11.48 -17.15 -2.31
CA MET A 349 10.12 -16.98 -1.83
C MET A 349 9.65 -18.23 -1.09
N GLY A 350 9.03 -18.04 0.07
CA GLY A 350 8.31 -19.09 0.76
C GLY A 350 6.86 -19.19 0.26
N PRO A 351 6.06 -20.12 0.83
CA PRO A 351 4.65 -20.31 0.45
C PRO A 351 3.77 -19.06 0.62
N VAL A 352 4.17 -18.15 1.49
CA VAL A 352 3.45 -16.91 1.84
C VAL A 352 4.15 -15.67 1.26
N GLY A 353 5.10 -15.88 0.34
CA GLY A 353 5.89 -14.82 -0.29
C GLY A 353 7.26 -14.60 0.37
N GLY A 354 7.69 -13.34 0.42
CA GLY A 354 9.00 -12.96 0.94
C GLY A 354 9.10 -13.05 2.47
N ARG A 355 10.28 -12.69 2.99
CA ARG A 355 10.58 -12.70 4.42
C ARG A 355 9.76 -11.63 5.16
N ASN A 356 8.68 -12.04 5.81
CA ASN A 356 7.84 -11.13 6.60
C ASN A 356 7.24 -11.80 7.85
N ARG A 357 7.98 -11.80 8.96
CA ARG A 357 7.56 -12.45 10.22
C ARG A 357 6.31 -11.86 10.88
N PHE A 358 5.85 -10.68 10.45
CA PHE A 358 4.72 -9.98 11.07
C PHE A 358 3.46 -10.82 11.09
N LEU A 359 3.14 -11.51 9.99
CA LEU A 359 1.91 -12.29 9.89
C LEU A 359 1.92 -13.46 10.90
N GLY A 360 3.00 -14.25 10.92
CA GLY A 360 3.14 -15.35 11.88
C GLY A 360 3.12 -14.88 13.33
N SER A 361 3.88 -13.82 13.65
CA SER A 361 3.89 -13.22 15.00
C SER A 361 2.52 -12.69 15.40
N SER A 362 1.78 -12.04 14.50
CA SER A 362 0.45 -11.51 14.80
C SER A 362 -0.54 -12.63 15.17
N TYR A 363 -0.60 -13.70 14.37
CA TYR A 363 -1.46 -14.86 14.66
C TYR A 363 -1.11 -15.51 16.01
N ALA A 364 0.19 -15.68 16.30
CA ALA A 364 0.64 -16.24 17.56
C ALA A 364 0.26 -15.33 18.74
N ILE A 365 0.46 -14.01 18.64
CA ILE A 365 0.11 -13.03 19.68
C ILE A 365 -1.39 -13.05 19.95
N PHE A 366 -2.24 -12.97 18.91
CA PHE A 366 -3.70 -13.03 19.07
C PHE A 366 -4.15 -14.35 19.70
N GLY A 367 -3.55 -15.47 19.30
CA GLY A 367 -3.80 -16.78 19.91
C GLY A 367 -3.43 -16.82 21.40
N CYS A 368 -2.26 -16.28 21.78
CA CYS A 368 -1.81 -16.20 23.17
C CYS A 368 -2.70 -15.27 24.02
N ILE A 369 -3.12 -14.12 23.47
CA ILE A 369 -4.06 -13.21 24.16
C ILE A 369 -5.40 -13.92 24.39
N SER A 370 -5.92 -14.63 23.38
CA SER A 370 -7.15 -15.41 23.50
C SER A 370 -7.04 -16.48 24.59
N LEU A 371 -5.91 -17.19 24.65
CA LEU A 371 -5.63 -18.19 25.69
C LEU A 371 -5.60 -17.56 27.08
N LEU A 372 -4.89 -16.43 27.24
CA LEU A 372 -4.80 -15.71 28.51
C LEU A 372 -6.17 -15.25 29.00
N VAL A 373 -6.98 -14.64 28.13
CA VAL A 373 -8.34 -14.19 28.46
C VAL A 373 -9.23 -15.37 28.83
N GLY A 374 -9.14 -16.49 28.09
CA GLY A 374 -9.85 -17.73 28.41
C GLY A 374 -9.50 -18.27 29.80
N LEU A 375 -8.21 -18.27 30.16
CA LEU A 375 -7.74 -18.68 31.49
C LEU A 375 -8.21 -17.74 32.60
N ILE A 376 -8.18 -16.42 32.37
CA ILE A 376 -8.68 -15.42 33.32
C ILE A 376 -10.17 -15.62 33.59
N PHE A 377 -10.99 -15.81 32.54
CA PHE A 377 -12.43 -16.05 32.72
C PHE A 377 -12.73 -17.39 33.39
N LEU A 378 -11.94 -18.43 33.09
CA LEU A 378 -12.07 -19.72 33.75
C LEU A 378 -11.73 -19.63 35.24
N LEU A 379 -10.65 -18.93 35.59
CA LEU A 379 -10.27 -18.66 36.98
C LEU A 379 -11.32 -17.81 37.70
N TRP A 380 -11.84 -16.77 37.03
CA TRP A 380 -12.85 -15.90 37.63
C TRP A 380 -14.17 -16.65 37.89
N LEU A 381 -14.59 -17.52 36.98
CA LEU A 381 -15.75 -18.40 37.17
C LEU A 381 -15.55 -19.37 38.34
N TRP A 382 -14.32 -19.83 38.54
CA TRP A 382 -13.96 -20.71 39.65
C TRP A 382 -13.96 -19.99 41.00
N VAL A 383 -13.41 -18.78 41.08
CA VAL A 383 -13.35 -17.98 42.32
C VAL A 383 -14.71 -17.37 42.70
N LYS A 384 -15.49 -16.92 41.71
CA LYS A 384 -16.79 -16.25 41.94
C LYS A 384 -17.88 -16.81 41.00
N PRO A 385 -18.36 -18.05 41.23
CA PRO A 385 -19.45 -18.59 40.43
C PRO A 385 -20.74 -17.79 40.67
N ARG A 386 -21.38 -17.35 39.59
CA ARG A 386 -22.67 -16.64 39.64
C ARG A 386 -23.74 -17.48 38.97
N ALA A 387 -24.89 -17.61 39.61
CA ALA A 387 -26.06 -18.23 38.99
C ALA A 387 -26.57 -17.35 37.84
N LEU A 388 -26.79 -17.97 36.67
CA LEU A 388 -27.38 -17.30 35.51
C LEU A 388 -28.84 -16.95 35.83
N GLY A 389 -29.24 -15.71 35.54
CA GLY A 389 -30.62 -15.25 35.77
C GLY A 389 -30.97 -14.92 37.22
N ASP A 390 -29.98 -14.77 38.11
CA ASP A 390 -30.25 -14.41 39.50
C ASP A 390 -30.93 -13.03 39.62
N HIS A 391 -32.18 -13.06 40.11
CA HIS A 391 -33.04 -11.91 40.30
C HIS A 391 -32.54 -10.94 41.38
N SER A 392 -31.66 -11.38 42.30
CA SER A 392 -31.08 -10.52 43.35
C SER A 392 -30.32 -9.31 42.76
N PHE A 393 -29.78 -9.47 41.55
CA PHE A 393 -29.00 -8.44 40.88
C PHE A 393 -29.84 -7.46 40.06
N LEU A 394 -31.15 -7.69 39.91
CA LEU A 394 -32.07 -6.75 39.27
C LEU A 394 -32.09 -5.45 40.05
N ALA A 395 -32.00 -4.31 39.35
CA ALA A 395 -31.79 -3.01 39.98
C ALA A 395 -32.86 -2.69 41.05
N TRP A 396 -34.12 -3.05 40.80
CA TRP A 396 -35.23 -2.84 41.73
C TRP A 396 -35.24 -3.77 42.96
N ASN A 397 -34.60 -4.94 42.88
CA ASN A 397 -34.47 -5.85 44.02
C ASN A 397 -33.36 -5.41 44.99
N ARG A 398 -32.41 -4.60 44.51
CA ARG A 398 -31.38 -3.97 45.36
C ARG A 398 -31.87 -2.70 46.06
N LEU A 399 -33.03 -2.17 45.66
CA LEU A 399 -33.58 -0.92 46.19
C LEU A 399 -34.56 -1.11 47.36
N LYS A 400 -34.84 -2.33 47.82
CA LYS A 400 -35.67 -2.54 49.03
C LYS A 400 -34.85 -2.27 50.30
N PRO A 401 -35.08 -1.17 51.05
CA PRO A 401 -34.44 -0.97 52.35
C PRO A 401 -35.12 -1.87 53.39
N ALA A 402 -34.38 -2.21 54.43
CA ALA A 402 -34.81 -3.03 55.56
C ALA A 402 -36.07 -2.49 56.25
N ALA A 403 -37.25 -2.93 55.82
CA ALA A 403 -38.47 -2.85 56.62
C ALA A 403 -38.50 -4.06 57.57
N ASN A 404 -37.68 -4.03 58.62
CA ASN A 404 -37.82 -4.83 59.84
C ASN A 404 -36.80 -4.36 60.88
N ALA A 405 -37.06 -3.20 61.48
CA ALA A 405 -36.54 -2.83 62.78
C ALA A 405 -37.69 -2.22 63.58
N THR A 406 -38.26 -3.00 64.49
CA THR A 406 -39.22 -2.54 65.50
C THR A 406 -38.54 -1.56 66.46
N PRO A 407 -39.27 -0.53 66.95
CA PRO A 407 -39.73 -0.61 68.33
C PRO A 407 -41.11 0.01 68.62
N GLY A 408 -41.82 -0.59 69.59
CA GLY A 408 -42.38 0.07 70.78
C GLY A 408 -43.48 1.14 70.67
N HIS A 409 -44.70 0.74 71.05
CA HIS A 409 -45.75 1.46 71.82
C HIS A 409 -46.24 2.89 71.45
N VAL A 410 -47.54 2.93 71.08
CA VAL A 410 -48.66 3.78 71.61
C VAL A 410 -48.81 5.23 71.09
N HIS A 411 -49.83 5.49 70.25
CA HIS A 411 -51.15 6.04 70.64
C HIS A 411 -52.13 6.03 69.44
N ALA A 412 -53.42 5.85 69.76
CA ALA A 412 -54.60 5.87 68.86
C ALA A 412 -54.74 7.19 68.07
N SER A 413 -55.50 7.33 66.97
CA SER A 413 -56.87 6.86 66.68
C SER A 413 -57.33 7.27 65.27
N ALA A 414 -58.32 6.54 64.74
CA ALA A 414 -59.24 6.88 63.62
C ALA A 414 -58.62 6.92 62.20
N GLY A 415 -59.16 6.31 61.15
CA GLY A 415 -60.37 5.53 60.92
C GLY A 415 -60.56 5.41 59.40
N PHE A 416 -61.32 4.40 58.96
CA PHE A 416 -61.98 4.29 57.66
C PHE A 416 -61.24 3.66 56.45
N HIS A 417 -61.70 2.46 56.09
CA HIS A 417 -61.77 1.86 54.74
C HIS A 417 -63.25 1.42 54.56
N PRO A 418 -63.78 1.12 53.36
CA PRO A 418 -63.41 1.41 51.97
C PRO A 418 -64.65 1.81 51.10
N ASN A 419 -64.50 1.76 49.76
CA ASN A 419 -65.49 1.75 48.64
C ASN A 419 -65.53 3.03 47.79
N GLU A 420 -65.14 3.05 46.51
CA GLU A 420 -65.62 2.34 45.29
C GLU A 420 -66.72 3.11 44.55
N SER A 421 -66.41 3.63 43.35
CA SER A 421 -67.34 3.80 42.23
C SER A 421 -66.66 4.25 40.91
N ASP A 422 -66.97 3.49 39.86
CA ASP A 422 -66.78 3.65 38.40
C ASP A 422 -67.60 4.87 37.84
N PRO A 423 -67.80 5.17 36.51
CA PRO A 423 -67.02 5.06 35.26
C PRO A 423 -67.11 6.34 34.33
N THR A 424 -66.55 6.26 33.11
CA THR A 424 -66.88 6.98 31.84
C THR A 424 -66.47 8.44 31.58
N ALA A 425 -65.68 8.68 30.49
CA ALA A 425 -66.03 9.44 29.28
C ALA A 425 -64.80 9.90 28.43
N ASP A 426 -64.77 9.54 27.14
CA ASP A 426 -63.97 10.14 26.03
C ASP A 426 -64.78 11.31 25.38
N PRO A 427 -64.33 12.12 24.34
CA PRO A 427 -63.15 12.04 23.45
C PRO A 427 -62.43 13.39 23.05
N TYR A 428 -61.32 13.22 22.28
CA TYR A 428 -60.49 14.10 21.40
C TYR A 428 -60.99 15.48 20.86
N PRO A 429 -60.07 16.40 20.44
CA PRO A 429 -59.71 16.49 19.02
C PRO A 429 -58.25 16.89 18.65
N SER A 430 -57.96 16.62 17.39
CA SER A 430 -56.73 16.82 16.58
C SER A 430 -56.47 18.29 16.17
N ARG A 431 -55.22 18.64 15.79
CA ARG A 431 -54.92 19.93 15.11
C ARG A 431 -53.92 19.79 13.94
N LYS A 432 -54.25 20.48 12.84
CA LYS A 432 -53.58 20.60 11.53
C LYS A 432 -52.45 21.65 11.51
N SER A 433 -51.44 21.39 10.66
CA SER A 433 -50.75 22.24 9.64
C SER A 433 -50.64 23.77 9.81
N GLY A 434 -49.42 24.31 9.63
CA GLY A 434 -49.19 25.61 8.96
C GLY A 434 -47.85 26.33 9.23
N GLY A 435 -46.90 26.21 8.28
CA GLY A 435 -46.04 27.28 7.72
C GLY A 435 -45.06 28.11 8.58
N GLY A 436 -43.81 28.20 8.10
CA GLY A 436 -43.03 29.46 8.09
C GLY A 436 -41.60 29.44 8.64
N GLY A 437 -40.62 29.68 7.76
CA GLY A 437 -39.53 30.63 8.02
C GLY A 437 -38.20 30.14 8.63
N GLY A 438 -37.23 29.84 7.76
CA GLY A 438 -35.94 30.55 7.67
C GLY A 438 -34.93 30.57 8.84
N GLY A 439 -33.73 30.03 8.55
CA GLY A 439 -32.45 30.67 8.86
C GLY A 439 -31.70 30.19 10.12
N GLY A 440 -30.43 29.83 9.96
CA GLY A 440 -29.47 29.76 11.07
C GLY A 440 -28.39 28.68 10.94
N GLU A 441 -27.22 29.10 10.47
CA GLU A 441 -25.95 28.35 10.40
C GLU A 441 -25.52 27.72 11.74
N TYR A 442 -24.88 26.54 11.67
CA TYR A 442 -24.08 25.98 12.77
C TYR A 442 -22.59 26.02 12.40
N LEU A 443 -21.88 26.95 13.04
CA LEU A 443 -20.43 26.95 13.21
C LEU A 443 -20.06 25.91 14.28
N LEU A 444 -19.17 24.97 13.94
CA LEU A 444 -18.50 24.09 14.89
C LEU A 444 -17.09 24.65 15.15
N ALA A 445 -16.84 25.06 16.39
CA ALA A 445 -15.51 25.34 16.92
C ALA A 445 -15.26 24.42 18.13
N ASP A 446 -14.07 23.81 18.13
CA ASP A 446 -13.44 23.05 19.21
C ASP A 446 -13.45 23.76 20.57
N PRO A 447 -13.26 23.00 21.66
CA PRO A 447 -12.25 23.44 22.63
C PRO A 447 -11.38 22.30 23.18
N ARG A 448 -10.07 22.59 23.27
CA ARG A 448 -9.15 22.00 24.26
C ARG A 448 -9.01 22.94 25.46
N SER A 449 -8.92 22.35 26.66
CA SER A 449 -7.75 22.41 27.57
C SER A 449 -8.04 22.61 29.07
N SER A 450 -7.28 21.86 29.87
CA SER A 450 -6.74 22.18 31.21
C SER A 450 -5.70 21.08 31.54
N GLY A 451 -4.52 21.28 32.13
CA GLY A 451 -3.68 22.42 32.49
C GLY A 451 -2.40 21.96 33.25
N SER A 452 -1.28 22.69 33.06
CA SER A 452 -0.10 22.89 33.96
C SER A 452 0.84 21.69 34.29
N LEU A 453 2.18 21.76 34.52
CA LEU A 453 3.16 22.81 34.88
C LEU A 453 4.61 22.25 34.75
N GLY A 454 5.65 23.08 34.46
CA GLY A 454 7.07 22.78 34.77
C GLY A 454 8.15 23.31 33.79
N ALA A 455 8.87 24.37 34.18
CA ALA A 455 9.96 25.14 33.49
C ALA A 455 11.24 24.34 33.15
N GLY A 456 12.22 24.68 32.29
CA GLY A 456 12.75 25.81 31.47
C GLY A 456 14.23 25.42 31.10
N PRO A 457 15.11 26.19 30.37
CA PRO A 457 14.95 27.48 29.69
C PRO A 457 15.30 27.48 28.17
N SER A 458 14.83 28.53 27.49
CA SER A 458 14.94 28.81 26.06
C SER A 458 16.25 29.50 25.63
N ARG A 459 16.71 29.19 24.41
CA ARG A 459 17.65 30.00 23.63
C ARG A 459 16.88 30.74 22.53
N LYS A 460 17.02 32.07 22.48
CA LYS A 460 16.36 33.00 21.54
C LYS A 460 16.94 32.87 20.13
N VAL A 461 16.08 32.92 19.10
CA VAL A 461 16.42 33.28 17.71
C VAL A 461 15.52 34.44 17.30
N THR A 462 16.15 35.53 16.85
CA THR A 462 15.58 36.76 16.28
C THR A 462 15.10 36.56 14.84
N PRO A 463 14.00 37.21 14.39
CA PRO A 463 13.68 37.34 12.97
C PRO A 463 14.24 38.65 12.39
N PHE A 464 14.73 38.56 11.15
CA PHE A 464 15.30 39.64 10.35
C PHE A 464 14.22 40.45 9.63
N THR A 465 14.39 41.76 9.64
CA THR A 465 13.54 42.81 9.06
C THR A 465 13.72 42.90 7.53
N VAL A 466 12.61 43.05 6.79
CA VAL A 466 12.59 43.46 5.38
C VAL A 466 12.44 44.98 5.31
N LEU A 467 13.41 45.66 4.71
CA LEU A 467 13.35 47.10 4.39
C LEU A 467 13.07 47.26 2.89
N GLY A 468 12.09 48.09 2.57
CA GLY A 468 11.73 48.50 1.22
C GLY A 468 12.30 49.87 0.81
N GLY A 469 12.17 50.15 -0.48
CA GLY A 469 12.28 51.47 -1.10
C GLY A 469 13.08 51.47 -2.42
N PRO A 470 12.88 52.43 -3.36
CA PRO A 470 11.68 53.25 -3.60
C PRO A 470 11.22 53.24 -5.08
N SER A 471 10.05 53.83 -5.30
CA SER A 471 9.36 54.07 -6.57
C SER A 471 10.05 55.10 -7.47
N SER A 472 9.95 54.91 -8.80
CA SER A 472 9.92 56.03 -9.76
C SER A 472 8.78 55.86 -10.75
N ASP A 473 7.98 56.91 -10.84
CA ASP A 473 6.81 57.13 -11.67
C ASP A 473 7.03 56.93 -13.18
N ARG A 474 5.98 56.45 -13.87
CA ARG A 474 5.87 56.49 -15.34
C ARG A 474 4.45 56.89 -15.70
N THR A 475 4.28 58.10 -16.26
CA THR A 475 3.05 58.56 -16.90
C THR A 475 3.30 58.86 -18.38
N LYS A 476 2.34 58.38 -19.20
CA LYS A 476 1.87 58.87 -20.52
C LYS A 476 2.89 59.00 -21.67
N HIS A 477 2.86 58.04 -22.60
CA HIS A 477 2.18 58.21 -23.91
C HIS A 477 1.96 56.85 -24.58
#